data_AF-A0AA39VCH0-F1
#
_entry.id   AF-A0AA39VCH0-F1
#
_cell.length_a   1.000
_cell.length_b   1.000
_cell.length_c   1.000
_cell.angle_alpha   90.00
_cell.angle_beta   90.00
_cell.angle_gamma   90.00
#
_symmetry.space_group_name_H-M   'P 1'
#
loop_
_entity.id
_entity.type
_entity.pdbx_description
1 polymer ?
#
loop_
_entity_poly.entity_id
_entity_poly.type
_entity_poly.pdbx_seq_one_letter_code
_entity_poly.pdbx_strand_id
1 'polypeptide(L)'
;MFLSTARDIWESIWQTYSRVKDAAQVYEIKTKTTSTKQGNSSVTEYANALQNLWQELDHYRCIAMKCSDNAATLKQVIEQDRVYDFLAGLNVEFDQVRIQILGKDMLPSLNAVISIVRAEESRRSVMLQSLPMDGS
;
A
#
# COMPACT_ATOMS: atom_id res chain seq x y z
N MET A 1 20.68 29.21 -25.08
CA MET A 1 21.13 29.84 -23.82
C MET A 1 22.04 28.84 -23.13
N PHE A 2 23.32 29.18 -22.93
CA PHE A 2 24.25 28.33 -22.18
C PHE A 2 24.16 28.69 -20.70
N LEU A 3 23.84 27.69 -19.85
CA LEU A 3 23.82 27.86 -18.40
C LEU A 3 25.27 27.96 -17.92
N SER A 4 25.61 29.04 -17.22
CA SER A 4 26.99 29.46 -16.96
C SER A 4 27.60 28.87 -15.69
N THR A 5 26.79 28.26 -14.82
CA THR A 5 27.28 27.59 -13.61
C THR A 5 26.83 26.13 -13.55
N ALA A 6 27.65 25.30 -12.91
CA ALA A 6 27.29 23.90 -12.64
C ALA A 6 25.99 23.79 -11.82
N ARG A 7 25.71 24.80 -10.97
CA ARG A 7 24.45 24.92 -10.25
C ARG A 7 23.28 25.15 -11.20
N ASP A 8 23.37 26.07 -12.14
CA ASP A 8 22.27 26.36 -13.07
C ASP A 8 22.01 25.18 -14.01
N ILE A 9 23.06 24.48 -14.45
CA ILE A 9 22.95 23.22 -15.21
C ILE A 9 22.24 22.16 -14.36
N TRP A 10 22.66 21.97 -13.10
CA TRP A 10 22.02 21.04 -12.17
C TRP A 10 20.56 21.40 -11.90
N GLU A 11 20.26 22.67 -11.65
CA GLU A 11 18.91 23.17 -11.39
C GLU A 11 18.01 23.00 -12.62
N SER A 12 18.52 23.21 -13.84
CA SER A 12 17.77 23.00 -15.07
C SER A 12 17.51 21.51 -15.33
N ILE A 13 18.50 20.64 -15.14
CA ILE A 13 18.33 19.19 -15.26
C ILE A 13 17.36 18.70 -14.18
N TRP A 14 17.50 19.18 -12.95
CA TRP A 14 16.57 18.92 -11.87
C TRP A 14 15.17 19.39 -12.26
N GLN A 15 14.93 20.65 -12.62
CA GLN A 15 13.58 21.10 -13.00
C GLN A 15 12.98 20.33 -14.20
N THR A 16 13.81 19.86 -15.14
CA THR A 16 13.34 19.17 -16.34
C THR A 16 13.06 17.68 -16.10
N TYR A 17 13.87 17.01 -15.27
CA TYR A 17 13.84 15.55 -15.10
C TYR A 17 13.54 15.09 -13.67
N SER A 18 13.52 16.01 -12.70
CA SER A 18 13.16 15.73 -11.32
C SER A 18 11.66 15.46 -11.24
N ARG A 19 11.32 14.18 -11.11
CA ARG A 19 9.96 13.72 -10.80
C ARG A 19 9.52 14.06 -9.38
N VAL A 20 10.39 14.67 -8.58
CA VAL A 20 10.30 14.90 -7.13
C VAL A 20 9.08 15.76 -6.73
N LYS A 21 8.34 16.34 -7.70
CA LYS A 21 7.06 17.02 -7.46
C LYS A 21 6.04 16.79 -8.57
N ASP A 22 6.15 15.68 -9.31
CA ASP A 22 5.22 15.40 -10.39
C ASP A 22 3.86 14.97 -9.82
N ALA A 23 2.96 15.93 -9.70
CA ALA A 23 1.59 15.70 -9.26
C ALA A 23 0.87 14.64 -10.12
N ALA A 24 1.26 14.50 -11.41
CA ALA A 24 0.73 13.46 -12.27
C ALA A 24 1.22 12.07 -11.85
N GLN A 25 2.49 11.92 -11.45
CA GLN A 25 3.01 10.66 -10.90
C GLN A 25 2.35 10.29 -9.57
N VAL A 26 2.19 11.26 -8.65
CA VAL A 26 1.46 11.03 -7.40
C VAL A 26 0.02 10.59 -7.67
N TYR A 27 -0.66 11.21 -8.64
CA TYR A 27 -2.00 10.84 -9.06
C TYR A 27 -2.03 9.43 -9.67
N GLU A 28 -1.08 9.12 -10.55
CA GLU A 28 -0.96 7.80 -11.18
C GLU A 28 -0.77 6.69 -10.14
N ILE A 29 0.16 6.86 -9.19
CA ILE A 29 0.43 5.89 -8.14
C ILE A 29 -0.79 5.73 -7.23
N LYS A 30 -1.42 6.82 -6.81
CA LYS A 30 -2.67 6.75 -6.02
C LYS A 30 -3.76 5.97 -6.74
N THR A 31 -3.96 6.25 -8.03
CA THR A 31 -4.94 5.56 -8.85
C THR A 31 -4.63 4.06 -8.93
N LYS A 32 -3.35 3.70 -9.16
CA LYS A 32 -2.89 2.31 -9.14
C LYS A 32 -3.16 1.66 -7.79
N THR A 33 -2.80 2.29 -6.67
CA THR A 33 -3.05 1.77 -5.32
C THR A 33 -4.53 1.44 -5.11
N THR A 34 -5.44 2.37 -5.41
CA THR A 34 -6.88 2.15 -5.21
C THR A 34 -7.48 1.08 -6.15
N SER A 35 -6.93 0.97 -7.37
CA SER A 35 -7.37 -0.03 -8.37
C SER A 35 -6.78 -1.43 -8.16
N THR A 36 -5.72 -1.55 -7.35
CA THR A 36 -5.05 -2.84 -7.11
C THR A 36 -5.97 -3.74 -6.29
N LYS A 37 -6.27 -4.92 -6.80
CA LYS A 37 -7.07 -5.97 -6.16
C LYS A 37 -6.26 -7.25 -6.07
N GLN A 38 -6.55 -8.08 -5.06
CA GLN A 38 -5.89 -9.37 -4.87
C GLN A 38 -6.07 -10.26 -6.11
N GLY A 39 -7.31 -10.43 -6.58
CA GLY A 39 -7.59 -11.23 -7.78
C GLY A 39 -7.08 -12.66 -7.63
N ASN A 40 -6.26 -13.12 -8.58
CA ASN A 40 -5.71 -14.48 -8.56
C ASN A 40 -4.35 -14.57 -7.84
N SER A 41 -3.84 -13.47 -7.30
CA SER A 41 -2.58 -13.46 -6.56
C SER A 41 -2.78 -13.96 -5.13
N SER A 42 -1.74 -14.58 -4.58
CA SER A 42 -1.68 -14.87 -3.14
C SER A 42 -1.74 -13.57 -2.33
N VAL A 43 -2.15 -13.67 -1.05
CA VAL A 43 -2.16 -12.53 -0.13
C VAL A 43 -0.77 -11.89 -0.01
N THR A 44 0.29 -12.71 -0.09
CA THR A 44 1.68 -12.23 -0.02
C THR A 44 2.06 -11.39 -1.24
N GLU A 45 1.75 -11.88 -2.45
CA GLU A 45 2.03 -11.16 -3.70
C GLU A 45 1.25 -9.84 -3.76
N TYR A 46 -0.03 -9.88 -3.39
CA TYR A 46 -0.88 -8.69 -3.32
C TYR A 46 -0.35 -7.66 -2.32
N ALA A 47 0.05 -8.10 -1.11
CA ALA A 47 0.64 -7.21 -0.11
C ALA A 47 1.94 -6.56 -0.61
N ASN A 48 2.80 -7.33 -1.29
CA ASN A 48 4.06 -6.82 -1.86
C ASN A 48 3.81 -5.79 -2.96
N ALA A 49 2.81 -6.01 -3.83
CA ALA A 49 2.44 -5.07 -4.88
C ALA A 49 2.02 -3.71 -4.30
N LEU A 50 1.18 -3.71 -3.26
CA LEU A 50 0.78 -2.50 -2.55
C LEU A 50 1.96 -1.84 -1.82
N GLN A 51 2.82 -2.62 -1.15
CA GLN A 51 4.01 -2.08 -0.48
C GLN A 51 4.93 -1.34 -1.45
N ASN A 52 5.15 -1.88 -2.64
CA ASN A 52 5.96 -1.21 -3.67
C ASN A 52 5.34 0.14 -4.08
N LEU A 53 4.02 0.19 -4.32
CA LEU A 53 3.32 1.44 -4.66
C LEU A 53 3.38 2.46 -3.53
N TRP A 54 3.21 2.04 -2.29
CA TRP A 54 3.29 2.93 -1.14
C TRP A 54 4.69 3.45 -0.88
N GLN A 55 5.73 2.63 -1.10
CA GLN A 55 7.13 3.07 -1.01
C GLN A 55 7.45 4.11 -2.09
N GLU A 56 6.95 3.91 -3.31
CA GLU A 56 7.08 4.90 -4.38
C GLU A 56 6.35 6.20 -4.01
N LEU A 57 5.13 6.11 -3.46
CA LEU A 57 4.38 7.26 -2.99
C LEU A 57 5.09 8.00 -1.85
N ASP A 58 5.70 7.27 -0.92
CA ASP A 58 6.48 7.84 0.17
C ASP A 58 7.70 8.60 -0.34
N HIS A 59 8.38 8.09 -1.37
CA HIS A 59 9.48 8.78 -2.03
C HIS A 59 9.07 10.17 -2.52
N TYR A 60 7.91 10.29 -3.16
CA TYR A 60 7.38 11.58 -3.63
C TYR A 60 6.85 12.47 -2.50
N ARG A 61 6.32 11.90 -1.40
CA ARG A 61 5.81 12.65 -0.24
C ARG A 61 6.92 13.19 0.67
N CYS A 62 8.07 12.51 0.76
CA CYS A 62 9.15 12.82 1.69
C CYS A 62 9.75 14.23 1.50
N ILE A 63 9.53 14.87 0.34
CA ILE A 63 10.00 16.23 0.05
C ILE A 63 9.21 17.32 0.80
N ALA A 64 8.08 17.00 1.41
CA ALA A 64 7.20 17.99 2.05
C ALA A 64 7.36 18.17 3.57
N MET A 65 8.04 17.26 4.29
CA MET A 65 8.05 17.28 5.76
C MET A 65 9.21 18.09 6.34
N LYS A 66 9.06 19.42 6.40
CA LYS A 66 10.01 20.34 7.07
C LYS A 66 9.70 20.61 8.55
N CYS A 67 8.78 19.89 9.21
CA CYS A 67 8.40 20.15 10.60
C CYS A 67 8.20 18.84 11.40
N SER A 68 8.90 18.70 12.54
CA SER A 68 9.09 17.45 13.29
C SER A 68 7.91 17.02 14.17
N ASP A 69 7.03 17.93 14.56
CA ASP A 69 6.14 17.67 15.71
C ASP A 69 4.86 16.90 15.33
N ASN A 70 4.49 16.90 14.04
CA ASN A 70 3.30 16.20 13.52
C ASN A 70 3.64 14.90 12.77
N ALA A 71 4.90 14.47 12.78
CA ALA A 71 5.36 13.38 11.94
C ALA A 71 4.87 12.00 12.41
N ALA A 72 4.78 11.78 13.72
CA ALA A 72 4.30 10.51 14.29
C ALA A 72 2.80 10.30 14.01
N THR A 73 1.98 11.33 14.26
CA THR A 73 0.55 11.31 13.95
C THR A 73 0.29 11.11 12.46
N LEU A 74 1.05 11.80 11.59
CA LEU A 74 0.91 11.59 10.14
C LEU A 74 1.27 10.17 9.73
N LYS A 75 2.33 9.58 10.29
CA LYS A 75 2.70 8.18 10.02
C LYS A 75 1.58 7.22 10.44
N GLN A 76 0.95 7.47 11.59
CA GLN A 76 -0.16 6.65 12.07
C GLN A 76 -1.37 6.74 11.13
N VAL A 77 -1.73 7.94 10.66
CA VAL A 77 -2.81 8.13 9.68
C VAL A 77 -2.48 7.42 8.36
N ILE A 78 -1.25 7.57 7.86
CA ILE A 78 -0.80 6.87 6.65
C ILE A 78 -0.88 5.35 6.82
N GLU A 79 -0.47 4.82 7.98
CA GLU A 79 -0.55 3.38 8.24
C GLU A 79 -2.00 2.89 8.28
N GLN A 80 -2.91 3.65 8.89
CA GLN A 80 -4.34 3.33 8.89
C GLN A 80 -4.92 3.32 7.48
N ASP A 81 -4.61 4.33 6.66
CA ASP A 81 -5.03 4.38 5.25
C ASP A 81 -4.57 3.13 4.49
N ARG A 82 -3.33 2.67 4.72
CA ARG A 82 -2.79 1.45 4.09
C ARG A 82 -3.51 0.19 4.53
N VAL A 83 -3.92 0.11 5.80
CA VAL A 83 -4.76 -0.99 6.28
C VAL A 83 -6.08 -1.01 5.53
N TYR A 84 -6.73 0.15 5.36
CA TYR A 84 -7.99 0.23 4.62
C TYR A 84 -7.82 -0.14 3.14
N ASP A 85 -6.82 0.41 2.47
CA ASP A 85 -6.48 0.09 1.07
C ASP A 85 -6.27 -1.43 0.90
N PHE A 86 -5.46 -2.04 1.78
CA PHE A 86 -5.23 -3.49 1.75
C PHE A 86 -6.52 -4.27 1.88
N LEU A 87 -7.34 -3.99 2.90
CA LEU A 87 -8.60 -4.69 3.17
C LEU A 87 -9.63 -4.52 2.05
N ALA A 88 -9.67 -3.35 1.41
CA ALA A 88 -10.61 -3.01 0.34
C ALA A 88 -10.28 -3.69 -1.01
N GLY A 89 -9.05 -4.16 -1.19
CA GLY A 89 -8.67 -4.93 -2.37
C GLY A 89 -8.61 -6.44 -2.17
N LEU A 90 -8.79 -6.95 -0.95
CA LEU A 90 -8.92 -8.39 -0.70
C LEU A 90 -10.15 -8.99 -1.37
N ASN A 91 -10.03 -10.24 -1.80
CA ASN A 91 -11.16 -10.99 -2.37
C ASN A 91 -12.30 -11.14 -1.35
N VAL A 92 -13.52 -11.37 -1.86
CA VAL A 92 -14.74 -11.50 -1.05
C VAL A 92 -14.64 -12.60 0.01
N GLU A 93 -13.83 -13.60 -0.26
CA GLU A 93 -13.66 -14.74 0.63
C GLU A 93 -13.02 -14.37 1.98
N PHE A 94 -12.30 -13.26 2.05
CA PHE A 94 -11.72 -12.72 3.28
C PHE A 94 -12.66 -11.77 4.04
N ASP A 95 -13.95 -11.74 3.72
CA ASP A 95 -14.89 -10.81 4.36
C ASP A 95 -15.03 -11.03 5.87
N GLN A 96 -15.06 -12.28 6.33
CA GLN A 96 -15.14 -12.58 7.76
C GLN A 96 -13.93 -12.03 8.53
N VAL A 97 -12.71 -12.19 7.99
CA VAL A 97 -11.49 -11.65 8.62
C VAL A 97 -11.44 -10.12 8.51
N ARG A 98 -11.98 -9.53 7.44
CA ARG A 98 -12.16 -8.08 7.30
C ARG A 98 -13.05 -7.52 8.41
N ILE A 99 -14.21 -8.13 8.66
CA ILE A 99 -15.12 -7.72 9.75
C ILE A 99 -14.43 -7.80 11.10
N GLN A 100 -13.71 -8.90 11.38
CA GLN A 100 -12.99 -9.08 12.65
C GLN A 100 -11.89 -8.04 12.87
N ILE A 101 -11.20 -7.62 11.82
CA ILE A 101 -10.16 -6.60 11.91
C ILE A 101 -10.78 -5.22 12.14
N LEU A 102 -11.84 -4.88 11.37
CA LEU A 102 -12.52 -3.59 11.45
C LEU A 102 -13.33 -3.41 12.74
N GLY A 103 -13.76 -4.50 13.37
CA GLY A 103 -14.50 -4.48 14.64
C GLY A 103 -13.64 -4.28 15.89
N LYS A 104 -12.31 -4.12 15.77
CA LYS A 104 -11.42 -3.88 16.91
C LYS A 104 -11.46 -2.41 17.35
N ASP A 105 -11.40 -2.18 18.67
CA ASP A 105 -11.31 -0.83 19.26
C ASP A 105 -10.10 -0.04 18.73
N MET A 106 -8.98 -0.73 18.48
CA MET A 106 -7.82 -0.17 17.81
C MET A 106 -7.43 -1.06 16.62
N LEU A 107 -7.23 -0.41 15.47
CA LEU A 107 -6.74 -1.11 14.28
C LEU A 107 -5.34 -1.66 14.50
N PRO A 108 -5.09 -2.94 14.19
CA PRO A 108 -3.75 -3.50 14.20
C PRO A 108 -2.85 -2.82 13.17
N SER A 109 -1.54 -2.95 13.35
CA SER A 109 -0.56 -2.50 12.34
C SER A 109 -0.75 -3.23 11.01
N LEU A 110 -0.28 -2.61 9.93
CA LEU A 110 -0.37 -3.20 8.59
C LEU A 110 0.24 -4.60 8.53
N ASN A 111 1.41 -4.80 9.16
CA ASN A 111 2.08 -6.10 9.21
C ASN A 111 1.29 -7.15 9.99
N ALA A 112 0.60 -6.74 11.06
CA ALA A 112 -0.28 -7.64 11.82
C ALA A 112 -1.50 -8.03 10.97
N VAL A 113 -2.12 -7.06 10.27
CA VAL A 113 -3.23 -7.32 9.34
C VAL A 113 -2.82 -8.29 8.24
N ILE A 114 -1.69 -8.06 7.57
CA ILE A 114 -1.16 -8.97 6.53
C ILE A 114 -0.94 -10.37 7.11
N SER A 115 -0.34 -10.48 8.31
CA SER A 115 -0.10 -11.77 8.97
C SER A 115 -1.39 -12.52 9.26
N ILE A 116 -2.42 -11.83 9.76
CA ILE A 116 -3.73 -12.42 10.06
C ILE A 116 -4.37 -12.97 8.78
N VAL A 117 -4.37 -12.19 7.70
CA VAL A 117 -5.00 -12.59 6.43
C VAL A 117 -4.23 -13.73 5.75
N ARG A 118 -2.89 -13.75 5.84
CA ARG A 118 -2.06 -14.87 5.35
C ARG A 118 -2.30 -16.16 6.13
N ALA A 119 -2.50 -16.07 7.45
CA ALA A 119 -2.86 -17.21 8.27
C ALA A 119 -4.23 -17.78 7.86
N GLU A 120 -5.19 -16.90 7.57
CA GLU A 120 -6.50 -17.30 7.06
C GLU A 120 -6.43 -17.93 5.66
N GLU A 121 -5.63 -17.38 4.74
CA GLU A 121 -5.36 -17.99 3.43
C GLU A 121 -4.81 -19.41 3.57
N SER A 122 -3.84 -19.60 4.48
CA SER A 122 -3.25 -20.92 4.76
C SER A 122 -4.27 -21.90 5.35
N ARG A 123 -5.08 -21.44 6.32
CA ARG A 123 -6.13 -22.24 6.95
C ARG A 123 -7.17 -22.70 5.93
N ARG A 124 -7.63 -21.79 5.06
CA ARG A 124 -8.58 -22.09 3.98
C ARG A 124 -8.03 -23.11 3.01
N SER A 125 -6.77 -22.95 2.59
CA SER A 125 -6.10 -23.91 1.70
C SER A 125 -6.14 -25.33 2.28
N VAL A 126 -5.81 -25.51 3.56
CA VAL A 126 -5.82 -26.82 4.21
C VAL A 126 -7.24 -27.34 4.50
N MET A 127 -8.13 -26.50 5.03
CA MET A 127 -9.44 -26.93 5.55
C MET A 127 -10.53 -27.01 4.48
N LEU A 128 -10.42 -26.25 3.38
CA LEU A 128 -11.43 -26.23 2.31
C LEU A 128 -11.03 -27.08 1.09
N GLN A 129 -9.73 -27.35 0.87
CA GLN A 129 -9.31 -28.33 -0.13
C GLN A 129 -9.48 -29.78 0.35
N SER A 130 -9.67 -29.99 1.66
CA SER A 130 -9.84 -31.32 2.27
C SER A 130 -11.29 -31.78 2.40
N LEU A 131 -12.27 -31.00 1.94
CA LEU A 131 -13.66 -31.45 1.83
C LEU A 131 -13.78 -32.37 0.60
N PRO A 132 -14.01 -33.69 0.77
CA PRO A 132 -14.37 -34.54 -0.34
C PRO A 132 -15.72 -34.05 -0.86
N MET A 133 -15.87 -34.03 -2.18
CA MET A 133 -17.16 -33.95 -2.85
C MET A 133 -17.92 -35.27 -2.58
N ASP A 134 -18.35 -35.49 -1.34
CA ASP A 134 -19.35 -36.50 -1.01
C ASP A 134 -20.71 -35.82 -1.04
N GLY A 135 -21.37 -35.94 -2.18
CA GLY A 135 -22.71 -35.44 -2.41
C GLY A 135 -23.13 -35.67 -3.85
N SER A 136 -23.58 -36.90 -4.09
CA SER A 136 -24.09 -37.47 -5.34
C SER A 136 -25.15 -36.63 -6.06
#